data_AF-X1U437-F1
#
_entry.id   AF-X1U437-F1
#
_cell.length_a   1.000
_cell.length_b   1.000
_cell.length_c   1.000
_cell.angle_alpha   90.00
_cell.angle_beta   90.00
_cell.angle_gamma   90.00
#
_symmetry.space_group_name_H-M   'P 1'
#
loop_
_entity.id
_entity.type
_entity.pdbx_description
1 polymer ?
#
loop_
_entity_poly.entity_id
_entity_poly.type
_entity_poly.pdbx_seq_one_letter_code
_entity_poly.pdbx_strand_id
1 'polypeptide(L)'
;MSDTQKQPVPSTAKITRLISKKCRDEMRAAIADNRGNEVFFIGKVNAEQCIVEVEPHAFGNQNAVPVLLQLAQPGDVVIHNHPDGPLEPSGADIDIASSLGSMNIGSYIIDNECTRVYVVVKPVVEKRIEPLSPHECLSLISPEGPLARNFPEYEYRPQQYDMTSYIVTAFNTNAIAVIEAGTGTGKSLAYLIPAVLWSLKNQERVIISTNTINLQEQLIHKDIPLLQKCAGLKFASVLMKGRTNYICLRKAAYLKTEPLALEDKSLRAGLNELLGWADKTQDGSLGDLNVQPNERL
;
A
#
# COMPACT_ATOMS: atom_id res chain seq x y z
N MET A 1 -18.54 -3.49 -38.02
CA MET A 1 -17.44 -2.64 -38.53
C MET A 1 -16.46 -2.45 -37.41
N SER A 2 -15.20 -2.73 -37.71
CA SER A 2 -14.07 -2.98 -36.82
C SER A 2 -13.73 -1.80 -35.91
N ASP A 3 -14.02 -1.95 -34.62
CA ASP A 3 -13.23 -1.30 -33.57
C ASP A 3 -12.14 -2.28 -33.15
N THR A 4 -11.04 -2.24 -33.89
CA THR A 4 -9.78 -2.88 -33.52
C THR A 4 -9.41 -2.33 -32.15
N GLN A 5 -9.52 -3.19 -31.13
CA GLN A 5 -9.04 -2.91 -29.78
C GLN A 5 -7.58 -2.45 -29.88
N LYS A 6 -7.38 -1.12 -29.78
CA LYS A 6 -6.08 -0.51 -29.58
C LYS A 6 -5.44 -1.20 -28.37
N GLN A 7 -4.36 -1.92 -28.61
CA GLN A 7 -3.47 -2.36 -27.54
C GLN A 7 -3.17 -1.15 -26.64
N PRO A 8 -3.10 -1.33 -25.31
CA PRO A 8 -2.85 -0.22 -24.41
C PRO A 8 -1.44 0.34 -24.71
N VAL A 9 -1.39 1.51 -25.35
CA VAL A 9 -0.16 2.31 -25.42
C VAL A 9 0.23 2.59 -23.97
N PRO A 10 1.42 2.17 -23.48
CA PRO A 10 1.82 2.46 -22.12
C PRO A 10 2.31 3.90 -22.06
N SER A 11 1.36 4.83 -22.06
CA SER A 11 1.61 6.23 -21.77
C SER A 11 1.02 6.55 -20.41
N THR A 12 1.88 7.06 -19.51
CA THR A 12 1.63 8.07 -18.45
C THR A 12 2.33 7.82 -17.11
N ALA A 13 3.41 7.05 -17.06
CA ALA A 13 4.47 7.44 -16.12
C ALA A 13 5.34 8.48 -16.84
N LYS A 14 5.34 9.74 -16.39
CA LYS A 14 6.34 10.71 -16.88
C LYS A 14 7.71 10.11 -16.61
N ILE A 15 8.57 10.00 -17.61
CA ILE A 15 9.92 9.43 -17.46
C ILE A 15 10.68 10.06 -16.28
N THR A 16 10.39 11.33 -15.97
CA THR A 16 10.93 12.10 -14.85
C THR A 16 10.62 11.52 -13.46
N ARG A 17 9.60 10.67 -13.33
CA ARG A 17 9.25 9.96 -12.10
C ARG A 17 10.02 8.64 -11.97
N LEU A 18 10.39 8.04 -13.09
CA LEU A 18 11.05 6.74 -13.14
C LEU A 18 12.57 6.84 -13.24
N ILE A 19 13.07 7.93 -13.81
CA ILE A 19 14.50 8.14 -14.07
C ILE A 19 14.86 9.57 -13.72
N SER A 20 15.84 9.75 -12.84
CA SER A 20 16.33 11.06 -12.43
C SER A 20 16.85 11.86 -13.63
N LYS A 21 16.86 13.20 -13.53
CA LYS A 21 17.43 14.04 -14.59
C LYS A 21 18.89 13.68 -14.87
N LYS A 22 19.69 13.48 -13.81
CA LYS A 22 21.10 13.07 -13.89
C LYS A 22 21.26 11.80 -14.75
N CYS A 23 20.55 10.73 -14.41
CA CYS A 23 20.66 9.46 -15.13
C CYS A 23 20.20 9.56 -16.60
N ARG A 24 19.17 10.36 -16.89
CA ARG A 24 18.74 10.60 -18.28
C ARG A 24 19.81 11.32 -19.10
N ASP A 25 20.50 12.29 -18.48
CA ASP A 25 21.58 13.01 -19.14
C ASP A 25 22.81 12.11 -19.35
N GLU A 26 23.14 11.24 -18.39
CA GLU A 26 24.20 10.22 -18.49
C GLU A 26 23.93 9.17 -19.59
N MET A 27 22.71 8.61 -19.64
CA MET A 27 22.33 7.67 -20.69
C MET A 27 22.33 8.31 -22.06
N ARG A 28 21.81 9.54 -22.21
CA ARG A 28 21.83 10.26 -23.49
C ARG A 28 23.25 10.47 -23.99
N ALA A 29 24.18 10.84 -23.10
CA ALA A 29 25.59 10.97 -23.44
C ALA A 29 26.20 9.65 -23.93
N ALA A 30 26.00 8.55 -23.18
CA ALA A 30 26.51 7.23 -23.55
C ALA A 30 25.94 6.71 -24.88
N ILE A 31 24.66 6.94 -25.15
CA ILE A 31 24.01 6.58 -26.42
C ILE A 31 24.57 7.42 -27.57
N ALA A 32 24.74 8.73 -27.37
CA ALA A 32 25.34 9.61 -28.38
C ALA A 32 26.79 9.23 -28.69
N ASP A 33 27.59 8.88 -27.67
CA ASP A 33 28.95 8.39 -27.83
C ASP A 33 28.98 7.06 -28.61
N ASN A 34 27.94 6.22 -28.44
CA ASN A 34 27.72 5.01 -29.25
C ASN A 34 26.99 5.28 -30.59
N ARG A 35 26.97 6.53 -31.07
CA ARG A 35 26.37 6.94 -32.35
C ARG A 35 24.88 6.59 -32.49
N GLY A 36 24.15 6.60 -31.38
CA GLY A 36 22.72 6.30 -31.33
C GLY A 36 22.37 4.80 -31.34
N ASN A 37 23.38 3.91 -31.38
CA ASN A 37 23.16 2.47 -31.29
C ASN A 37 22.68 2.05 -29.90
N GLU A 38 22.19 0.81 -29.79
CA GLU A 38 21.76 0.25 -28.51
C GLU A 38 22.89 0.23 -27.49
N VAL A 39 22.58 0.58 -26.25
CA VAL A 39 23.44 0.52 -25.08
C VAL A 39 22.64 -0.14 -23.97
N PHE A 40 23.27 -1.09 -23.30
CA PHE A 40 22.70 -1.80 -22.17
C PHE A 40 23.21 -1.16 -20.89
N PHE A 41 22.28 -0.77 -20.03
CA PHE A 41 22.56 -0.14 -18.75
C PHE A 41 21.98 -0.95 -17.60
N ILE A 42 22.57 -0.78 -16.43
CA ILE A 42 21.98 -1.18 -15.15
C ILE A 42 21.76 0.08 -14.32
N GLY A 43 20.53 0.28 -13.88
CA GLY A 43 20.12 1.39 -13.02
C GLY A 43 19.82 0.94 -11.60
N LYS A 44 20.30 1.70 -10.61
CA LYS A 44 19.93 1.54 -9.20
C LYS A 44 18.74 2.43 -8.87
N VAL A 45 17.74 1.86 -8.19
CA VAL A 45 16.54 2.59 -7.78
C VAL A 45 16.57 2.99 -6.32
N ASN A 46 15.95 4.13 -6.02
CA ASN A 46 15.70 4.56 -4.65
C ASN A 46 14.39 3.96 -4.09
N ALA A 47 14.02 4.34 -2.85
CA ALA A 47 12.80 3.87 -2.19
C ALA A 47 11.51 4.23 -2.95
N GLU A 48 11.52 5.32 -3.73
CA GLU A 48 10.40 5.73 -4.59
C GLU A 48 10.39 5.03 -5.97
N GLN A 49 11.25 4.02 -6.17
CA GLN A 49 11.43 3.30 -7.43
C GLN A 49 11.87 4.19 -8.61
N CYS A 50 12.58 5.27 -8.32
CA CYS A 50 13.22 6.14 -9.31
C CYS A 50 14.69 5.75 -9.48
N ILE A 51 15.14 5.62 -10.73
CA ILE A 51 16.54 5.34 -11.09
C ILE A 51 17.39 6.59 -10.79
N VAL A 52 18.31 6.46 -9.82
CA VAL A 52 19.16 7.56 -9.31
C VAL A 52 20.64 7.38 -9.65
N GLU A 53 21.05 6.17 -10.02
CA GLU A 53 22.37 5.84 -10.56
C GLU A 53 22.18 4.95 -11.78
N VAL A 54 23.04 5.10 -12.80
CA VAL A 54 23.02 4.27 -14.01
C VAL A 54 24.42 4.07 -14.54
N GLU A 55 24.73 2.87 -15.01
CA GLU A 55 26.03 2.52 -15.57
C GLU A 55 25.85 1.75 -16.90
N PRO A 56 26.54 2.15 -17.98
CA PRO A 56 26.56 1.38 -19.22
C PRO A 56 27.47 0.16 -19.07
N HIS A 57 26.96 -1.03 -19.39
CA HIS A 57 27.71 -2.29 -19.28
C HIS A 57 27.94 -3.00 -20.62
N ALA A 58 27.16 -2.70 -21.65
CA ALA A 58 27.43 -3.19 -23.00
C ALA A 58 26.99 -2.20 -24.07
N PHE A 59 27.69 -2.21 -25.20
CA PHE A 59 27.48 -1.33 -26.34
C PHE A 59 27.19 -2.20 -27.56
N GLY A 60 26.04 -1.97 -28.17
CA GLY A 60 25.50 -2.73 -29.28
C GLY A 60 25.57 -1.98 -30.60
N ASN A 61 24.75 -2.44 -31.53
CA ASN A 61 24.53 -1.82 -32.84
C ASN A 61 23.08 -1.32 -32.97
N GLN A 62 22.60 -1.06 -34.19
CA GLN A 62 21.25 -0.56 -34.43
C GLN A 62 20.13 -1.57 -34.11
N ASN A 63 20.45 -2.85 -33.96
CA ASN A 63 19.49 -3.94 -33.86
C ASN A 63 19.58 -4.76 -32.57
N ALA A 64 20.71 -4.73 -31.87
CA ALA A 64 20.94 -5.56 -30.69
C ALA A 64 22.12 -5.07 -29.84
N VAL A 65 22.02 -5.32 -28.54
CA VAL A 65 23.09 -5.19 -27.54
C VAL A 65 23.22 -6.47 -26.69
N PRO A 66 24.43 -6.88 -26.29
CA PRO A 66 24.60 -7.98 -25.34
C PRO A 66 23.93 -7.69 -23.99
N VAL A 67 23.25 -8.71 -23.45
CA VAL A 67 22.51 -8.62 -22.19
C VAL A 67 23.31 -9.30 -21.08
N LEU A 68 23.77 -8.52 -20.09
CA LEU A 68 24.66 -8.99 -19.02
C LEU A 68 23.89 -9.16 -17.70
N LEU A 69 22.93 -10.09 -17.68
CA LEU A 69 22.00 -10.27 -16.55
C LEU A 69 22.71 -10.61 -15.23
N GLN A 70 23.84 -11.30 -15.28
CA GLN A 70 24.61 -11.68 -14.09
C GLN A 70 25.16 -10.48 -13.28
N LEU A 71 25.15 -9.28 -13.85
CA LEU A 71 25.60 -8.06 -13.17
C LEU A 71 24.47 -7.37 -12.40
N ALA A 72 23.20 -7.67 -12.70
CA ALA A 72 22.05 -7.05 -12.07
C ALA A 72 21.66 -7.78 -10.77
N GLN A 73 21.21 -7.00 -9.78
CA GLN A 73 20.74 -7.50 -8.48
C GLN A 73 19.23 -7.28 -8.32
N PRO A 74 18.54 -8.08 -7.48
CA PRO A 74 17.14 -7.83 -7.13
C PRO A 74 16.88 -6.36 -6.74
N GLY A 75 15.87 -5.76 -7.35
CA GLY A 75 15.56 -4.33 -7.19
C GLY A 75 16.23 -3.40 -8.22
N ASP A 76 17.26 -3.85 -8.95
CA ASP A 76 17.83 -3.07 -10.05
C ASP A 76 16.89 -2.99 -11.25
N VAL A 77 17.18 -2.08 -12.17
CA VAL A 77 16.50 -1.99 -13.47
C VAL A 77 17.51 -2.12 -14.59
N VAL A 78 17.31 -3.12 -15.43
CA VAL A 78 17.99 -3.23 -16.73
C VAL A 78 17.33 -2.29 -17.72
N ILE A 79 18.13 -1.56 -18.48
CA ILE A 79 17.65 -0.55 -19.42
C ILE A 79 18.39 -0.69 -20.74
N HIS A 80 17.68 -0.60 -21.86
CA HIS A 80 18.30 -0.36 -23.16
C HIS A 80 17.51 0.66 -23.97
N ASN A 81 18.18 1.33 -24.91
CA ASN A 81 17.53 2.25 -25.84
C ASN A 81 17.14 1.54 -27.15
N HIS A 82 16.08 2.00 -27.78
CA HIS A 82 15.77 1.67 -29.18
C HIS A 82 16.22 2.83 -30.10
N PRO A 83 17.17 2.60 -31.03
CA PRO A 83 17.81 3.62 -31.86
C PRO A 83 16.85 4.44 -32.71
N ASP A 84 15.85 3.82 -33.33
CA ASP A 84 14.72 4.48 -34.01
C ASP A 84 13.59 3.45 -34.26
N GLY A 85 12.39 3.73 -33.76
CA GLY A 85 11.20 2.86 -33.86
C GLY A 85 10.13 3.15 -32.79
N PRO A 86 8.97 2.46 -32.81
CA PRO A 86 8.10 2.43 -31.63
C PRO A 86 8.86 1.80 -30.45
N LEU A 87 8.67 2.31 -29.23
CA LEU A 87 9.23 1.73 -27.99
C LEU A 87 8.57 0.40 -27.60
N GLU A 88 8.00 -0.30 -28.57
CA GLU A 88 7.36 -1.58 -28.33
C GLU A 88 8.44 -2.66 -28.16
N PRO A 89 8.35 -3.48 -27.11
CA PRO A 89 9.27 -4.58 -26.90
C PRO A 89 9.13 -5.63 -28.00
N SER A 90 10.26 -6.10 -28.51
CA SER A 90 10.35 -7.29 -29.36
C SER A 90 10.07 -8.57 -28.55
N GLY A 91 9.93 -9.71 -29.24
CA GLY A 91 9.81 -11.01 -28.56
C GLY A 91 10.99 -11.31 -27.63
N ALA A 92 12.21 -10.95 -28.05
CA ALA A 92 13.40 -11.13 -27.23
C ALA A 92 13.35 -10.27 -25.95
N ASP A 93 12.85 -9.03 -26.05
CA ASP A 93 12.69 -8.14 -24.89
C ASP A 93 11.69 -8.72 -23.87
N ILE A 94 10.59 -9.31 -24.35
CA ILE A 94 9.60 -9.97 -23.49
C ILE A 94 10.18 -11.20 -22.80
N ASP A 95 10.96 -12.02 -23.50
CA ASP A 95 11.60 -13.21 -22.94
C ASP A 95 12.62 -12.85 -21.86
N ILE A 96 13.45 -11.83 -22.12
CA ILE A 96 14.42 -11.30 -21.15
C ILE A 96 13.68 -10.70 -19.94
N ALA A 97 12.66 -9.87 -20.17
CA ALA A 97 11.91 -9.23 -19.10
C ALA A 97 11.15 -10.24 -18.22
N SER A 98 10.63 -11.32 -18.81
CA SER A 98 9.99 -12.42 -18.05
C SER A 98 10.99 -13.10 -17.12
N SER A 99 12.20 -13.34 -17.60
CA SER A 99 13.29 -13.91 -16.80
C SER A 99 13.70 -12.94 -15.67
N LEU A 100 13.88 -11.66 -15.98
CA LEU A 100 14.22 -10.61 -15.02
C LEU A 100 13.15 -10.42 -13.93
N GLY A 101 11.87 -10.48 -14.30
CA GLY A 101 10.76 -10.31 -13.36
C GLY A 101 10.74 -11.38 -12.27
N SER A 102 11.10 -12.63 -12.62
CA SER A 102 11.23 -13.71 -11.63
C SER A 102 12.36 -13.51 -10.60
N MET A 103 13.32 -12.65 -10.94
CA MET A 103 14.47 -12.28 -10.10
C MET A 103 14.28 -10.91 -9.43
N ASN A 104 13.06 -10.35 -9.43
CA ASN A 104 12.73 -9.03 -8.87
C ASN A 104 13.47 -7.85 -9.55
N ILE A 105 13.95 -8.03 -10.78
CA ILE A 105 14.67 -7.02 -11.56
C ILE A 105 13.70 -6.36 -12.56
N GLY A 106 13.79 -5.04 -12.69
CA GLY A 106 13.04 -4.26 -13.68
C GLY A 106 13.65 -4.32 -15.08
N SER A 107 12.84 -4.11 -16.11
CA SER A 107 13.31 -3.98 -17.51
C SER A 107 12.58 -2.84 -18.20
N TYR A 108 13.33 -1.79 -18.56
CA TYR A 108 12.82 -0.58 -19.21
C TYR A 108 13.46 -0.40 -20.58
N ILE A 109 12.66 0.07 -21.54
CA ILE A 109 13.13 0.46 -22.87
C ILE A 109 12.96 1.97 -23.00
N ILE A 110 14.01 2.67 -23.42
CA ILE A 110 13.99 4.13 -23.58
C ILE A 110 14.22 4.53 -25.04
N ASP A 111 13.85 5.77 -25.39
CA ASP A 111 14.32 6.37 -26.63
C ASP A 111 15.71 7.01 -26.43
N ASN A 112 16.43 7.23 -27.53
CA ASN A 112 17.77 7.82 -27.51
C ASN A 112 17.84 9.16 -26.75
N GLU A 113 16.79 9.96 -26.86
CA GLU A 113 16.69 11.26 -26.17
C GLU A 113 16.38 11.15 -24.68
N CYS A 114 16.10 9.94 -24.17
CA CYS A 114 15.69 9.69 -22.79
C CYS A 114 14.49 10.59 -22.40
N THR A 115 13.49 10.68 -23.28
CA THR A 115 12.26 11.44 -23.07
C THR A 115 11.05 10.54 -22.88
N ARG A 116 11.11 9.33 -23.41
CA ARG A 116 10.07 8.31 -23.35
C ARG A 116 10.65 7.02 -22.78
N VAL A 117 9.80 6.29 -22.07
CA VAL A 117 10.14 5.01 -21.47
C VAL A 117 8.96 4.06 -21.60
N TYR A 118 9.24 2.84 -22.03
CA TYR A 118 8.36 1.69 -21.95
C TYR A 118 8.81 0.84 -20.77
N VAL A 119 7.90 0.58 -19.83
CA VAL A 119 8.18 -0.30 -18.69
C VAL A 119 7.69 -1.69 -19.03
N VAL A 120 8.59 -2.62 -19.29
CA VAL A 120 8.23 -4.03 -19.58
C VAL A 120 7.92 -4.74 -18.27
N VAL A 121 8.81 -4.61 -17.28
CA VAL A 121 8.58 -5.07 -15.90
C VAL A 121 9.16 -4.07 -14.91
N LYS A 122 8.46 -3.85 -13.79
CA LYS A 122 8.94 -2.98 -12.71
C LYS A 122 9.84 -3.79 -11.76
N PRO A 123 10.89 -3.18 -11.20
CA PRO A 123 11.67 -3.83 -10.17
C PRO A 123 10.82 -4.04 -8.92
N VAL A 124 11.07 -5.14 -8.22
CA VAL A 124 10.54 -5.35 -6.88
C VAL A 124 11.70 -5.08 -5.93
N VAL A 125 11.69 -3.89 -5.32
CA VAL A 125 12.64 -3.57 -4.25
C VAL A 125 12.20 -4.37 -3.04
N GLU A 126 12.95 -5.41 -2.68
CA GLU A 126 12.73 -6.10 -1.42
C GLU A 126 12.87 -5.10 -0.29
N LYS A 127 11.76 -4.85 0.42
CA LYS A 127 11.81 -4.01 1.62
C LYS A 127 12.69 -4.72 2.63
N ARG A 128 13.73 -4.05 3.10
CA ARG A 128 14.48 -4.50 4.28
C ARG A 128 13.52 -4.50 5.46
N ILE A 129 13.14 -5.69 5.90
CA ILE A 129 12.31 -5.86 7.09
C ILE A 129 13.15 -5.49 8.31
N GLU A 130 12.71 -4.50 9.07
CA GLU A 130 13.20 -4.23 10.41
C GLU A 130 12.41 -5.10 11.39
N PRO A 131 13.06 -6.08 12.05
CA PRO A 131 12.39 -6.95 13.00
C PRO A 131 11.91 -6.16 14.23
N LEU A 132 10.81 -6.62 14.82
CA LEU A 132 10.33 -6.11 16.10
C LEU A 132 11.31 -6.47 17.20
N SER A 133 11.61 -5.50 18.07
CA SER A 133 12.27 -5.77 19.35
C SER A 133 11.25 -6.29 20.35
N PRO A 134 11.42 -7.50 20.91
CA PRO A 134 10.56 -7.99 21.98
C PRO A 134 10.56 -7.04 23.18
N HIS A 135 11.72 -6.50 23.55
CA HIS A 135 11.84 -5.53 24.63
C HIS A 135 11.02 -4.27 24.37
N GLU A 136 11.09 -3.70 23.16
CA GLU A 136 10.31 -2.51 22.78
C GLU A 136 8.80 -2.77 22.96
N CYS A 137 8.30 -3.89 22.41
CA CYS A 137 6.88 -4.24 22.51
C CYS A 137 6.44 -4.48 23.96
N LEU A 138 7.21 -5.28 24.71
CA LEU A 138 6.85 -5.74 26.05
C LEU A 138 7.00 -4.63 27.10
N SER A 139 7.93 -3.68 26.90
CA SER A 139 8.10 -2.51 27.77
C SER A 139 6.88 -1.58 27.78
N LEU A 140 6.03 -1.62 26.73
CA LEU A 140 4.80 -0.84 26.68
C LEU A 140 3.74 -1.31 27.70
N ILE A 141 3.75 -2.62 28.00
CA ILE A 141 2.77 -3.32 28.87
C ILE A 141 3.43 -3.91 30.11
N SER A 142 4.61 -3.44 30.49
CA SER A 142 5.22 -3.82 31.76
C SER A 142 4.57 -3.05 32.92
N PRO A 143 4.72 -3.51 34.19
CA PRO A 143 4.19 -2.82 35.37
C PRO A 143 4.67 -1.36 35.50
N GLU A 144 5.87 -1.06 35.00
CA GLU A 144 6.45 0.29 34.99
C GLU A 144 6.36 0.96 33.61
N GLY A 145 5.64 0.36 32.66
CA GLY A 145 5.55 0.79 31.27
C GLY A 145 4.65 2.01 31.05
N PRO A 146 4.69 2.62 29.85
CA PRO A 146 3.82 3.73 29.47
C PRO A 146 2.32 3.49 29.71
N LEU A 147 1.80 2.28 29.46
CA LEU A 147 0.39 1.98 29.73
C LEU A 147 0.09 2.06 31.23
N ALA A 148 0.92 1.45 32.08
CA ALA A 148 0.75 1.52 33.53
C ALA A 148 0.83 2.94 34.09
N ARG A 149 1.71 3.78 33.53
CA ARG A 149 1.87 5.19 33.96
C ARG A 149 0.73 6.10 33.52
N ASN A 150 0.18 5.87 32.33
CA ASN A 150 -0.74 6.80 31.68
C ASN A 150 -2.20 6.31 31.68
N PHE A 151 -2.47 5.08 32.13
CA PHE A 151 -3.81 4.52 32.24
C PHE A 151 -4.00 3.92 33.64
N PRO A 152 -4.64 4.66 34.58
CA PRO A 152 -4.77 4.22 35.98
C PRO A 152 -5.51 2.89 36.19
N GLU A 153 -6.37 2.51 35.25
CA GLU A 153 -7.11 1.23 35.25
C GLU A 153 -6.28 0.08 34.65
N TYR A 154 -5.05 0.34 34.20
CA TYR A 154 -4.16 -0.68 33.70
C TYR A 154 -3.78 -1.66 34.81
N GLU A 155 -3.91 -2.94 34.51
CA GLU A 155 -3.47 -4.03 35.37
C GLU A 155 -2.53 -4.91 34.54
N TYR A 156 -1.34 -5.15 35.07
CA TYR A 156 -0.38 -6.07 34.47
C TYR A 156 -0.94 -7.49 34.51
N ARG A 157 -0.92 -8.17 33.35
CA ARG A 157 -1.38 -9.55 33.21
C ARG A 157 -0.32 -10.39 32.51
N PRO A 158 0.25 -11.43 33.15
CA PRO A 158 1.25 -12.30 32.53
C PRO A 158 0.78 -12.88 31.18
N GLN A 159 -0.49 -13.24 31.07
CA GLN A 159 -1.05 -13.79 29.82
C GLN A 159 -1.04 -12.77 28.67
N GLN A 160 -1.17 -11.47 28.96
CA GLN A 160 -1.04 -10.40 27.97
C GLN A 160 0.40 -10.32 27.45
N TYR A 161 1.36 -10.43 28.37
CA TYR A 161 2.78 -10.41 28.08
C TYR A 161 3.19 -11.60 27.20
N ASP A 162 2.78 -12.80 27.59
CA ASP A 162 3.05 -14.04 26.85
C ASP A 162 2.46 -13.99 25.43
N MET A 163 1.18 -13.60 25.31
CA MET A 163 0.51 -13.45 24.02
C MET A 163 1.27 -12.46 23.12
N THR A 164 1.70 -11.31 23.66
CA THR A 164 2.46 -10.31 22.91
C THR A 164 3.80 -10.88 22.41
N SER A 165 4.51 -11.62 23.26
CA SER A 165 5.79 -12.27 22.91
C SER A 165 5.65 -13.28 21.77
N TYR A 166 4.61 -14.12 21.81
CA TYR A 166 4.32 -15.06 20.72
C TYR A 166 4.01 -14.35 19.40
N ILE A 167 3.25 -13.25 19.45
CA ILE A 167 2.92 -12.46 18.25
C ILE A 167 4.16 -11.78 17.68
N VAL A 168 5.03 -11.21 18.52
CA VAL A 168 6.32 -10.62 18.09
C VAL A 168 7.16 -11.66 17.36
N THR A 169 7.24 -12.87 17.92
CA THR A 169 7.98 -13.98 17.31
C THR A 169 7.40 -14.32 15.93
N ALA A 170 6.08 -14.40 15.82
CA ALA A 170 5.39 -14.70 14.56
C ALA A 170 5.63 -13.64 13.47
N PHE A 171 5.59 -12.35 13.82
CA PHE A 171 5.96 -11.27 12.91
C PHE A 171 7.41 -11.41 12.42
N ASN A 172 8.35 -11.65 13.34
CA ASN A 172 9.78 -11.70 13.00
C ASN A 172 10.18 -12.92 12.18
N THR A 173 9.47 -14.04 12.33
CA THR A 173 9.79 -15.29 11.61
C THR A 173 8.88 -15.55 10.42
N ASN A 174 8.01 -14.59 10.06
CA ASN A 174 7.00 -14.73 9.02
C ASN A 174 6.14 -16.01 9.20
N ALA A 175 5.73 -16.27 10.45
CA ALA A 175 5.01 -17.48 10.85
C ALA A 175 3.54 -17.21 11.18
N ILE A 176 2.74 -18.27 11.13
CA ILE A 176 1.35 -18.25 11.59
C ILE A 176 1.31 -18.63 13.07
N ALA A 177 0.80 -17.75 13.92
CA ALA A 177 0.53 -18.04 15.33
C ALA A 177 -0.97 -18.28 15.57
N VAL A 178 -1.28 -19.38 16.24
CA VAL A 178 -2.64 -19.70 16.71
C VAL A 178 -2.61 -19.62 18.24
N ILE A 179 -3.34 -18.66 18.81
CA ILE A 179 -3.29 -18.35 20.24
C ILE A 179 -4.72 -18.37 20.80
N GLU A 180 -4.96 -19.21 21.80
CA GLU A 180 -6.18 -19.16 22.60
C GLU A 180 -5.96 -18.22 23.80
N ALA A 181 -6.85 -17.24 23.96
CA ALA A 181 -6.75 -16.27 25.04
C ALA A 181 -8.13 -16.00 25.68
N GLY A 182 -8.22 -16.23 26.98
CA GLY A 182 -9.44 -16.04 27.77
C GLY A 182 -9.97 -14.60 27.74
N THR A 183 -11.21 -14.40 28.18
CA THR A 183 -11.76 -13.05 28.38
C THR A 183 -10.97 -12.28 29.45
N GLY A 184 -10.90 -10.96 29.33
CA GLY A 184 -10.17 -10.12 30.31
C GLY A 184 -8.63 -10.15 30.24
N THR A 185 -8.00 -11.00 29.42
CA THR A 185 -6.52 -11.09 29.31
C THR A 185 -5.85 -9.89 28.64
N GLY A 186 -6.60 -8.86 28.23
CA GLY A 186 -6.03 -7.70 27.52
C GLY A 186 -5.60 -7.99 26.06
N LYS A 187 -6.27 -8.95 25.40
CA LYS A 187 -6.01 -9.42 24.02
C LYS A 187 -5.81 -8.29 23.01
N SER A 188 -6.69 -7.28 23.04
CA SER A 188 -6.64 -6.18 22.08
C SER A 188 -5.28 -5.50 22.06
N LEU A 189 -4.78 -5.09 23.22
CA LEU A 189 -3.48 -4.45 23.32
C LEU A 189 -2.33 -5.41 22.96
N ALA A 190 -2.45 -6.70 23.32
CA ALA A 190 -1.43 -7.71 23.05
C ALA A 190 -1.14 -7.88 21.55
N TYR A 191 -2.16 -7.83 20.69
CA TYR A 191 -1.95 -7.86 19.23
C TYR A 191 -1.77 -6.48 18.60
N LEU A 192 -2.35 -5.42 19.18
CA LEU A 192 -2.25 -4.06 18.61
C LEU A 192 -0.83 -3.52 18.69
N ILE A 193 -0.13 -3.74 19.81
CA ILE A 193 1.23 -3.23 20.02
C ILE A 193 2.20 -3.71 18.93
N PRO A 194 2.42 -5.03 18.74
CA PRO A 194 3.32 -5.51 17.70
C PRO A 194 2.83 -5.15 16.29
N ALA A 195 1.51 -5.15 16.04
CA ALA A 195 0.95 -4.74 14.76
C ALA A 195 1.27 -3.28 14.38
N VAL A 196 1.10 -2.35 15.33
CA VAL A 196 1.38 -0.93 15.12
C VAL A 196 2.88 -0.70 14.95
N LEU A 197 3.72 -1.30 15.80
CA LEU A 197 5.18 -1.16 15.68
C LEU A 197 5.69 -1.74 14.37
N TRP A 198 5.13 -2.86 13.90
CA TRP A 198 5.46 -3.43 12.60
C TRP A 198 5.09 -2.48 11.46
N SER A 199 3.88 -1.93 11.50
CA SER A 199 3.40 -0.97 10.52
C SER A 199 4.29 0.27 10.42
N LEU A 200 4.71 0.81 11.57
CA LEU A 200 5.57 2.00 11.65
C LEU A 200 6.99 1.73 11.13
N LYS A 201 7.61 0.61 11.51
CA LYS A 201 8.98 0.26 11.10
C LYS A 201 9.07 -0.13 9.63
N ASN A 202 8.13 -0.95 9.16
CA ASN A 202 8.20 -1.57 7.83
C ASN A 202 7.36 -0.85 6.77
N GLN A 203 6.63 0.21 7.15
CA GLN A 203 5.68 0.91 6.29
C GLN A 203 4.70 -0.05 5.61
N GLU A 204 4.19 -1.01 6.40
CA GLU A 204 3.23 -2.01 5.96
C GLU A 204 1.87 -1.79 6.61
N ARG A 205 0.82 -2.24 5.93
CA ARG A 205 -0.54 -2.17 6.46
C ARG A 205 -0.83 -3.46 7.21
N VAL A 206 -1.28 -3.35 8.45
CA VAL A 206 -1.77 -4.50 9.23
C VAL A 206 -3.29 -4.47 9.24
N ILE A 207 -3.90 -5.62 8.95
CA ILE A 207 -5.36 -5.78 8.97
C ILE A 207 -5.73 -6.57 10.23
N ILE A 208 -6.66 -6.02 11.00
CA ILE A 208 -7.21 -6.68 12.18
C ILE A 208 -8.67 -7.02 11.85
N SER A 209 -8.97 -8.32 11.85
CA SER A 209 -10.32 -8.83 11.59
C SER A 209 -10.93 -9.34 12.90
N THR A 210 -12.21 -9.05 13.11
CA THR A 210 -12.97 -9.47 14.29
C THR A 210 -14.42 -9.78 13.91
N ASN A 211 -15.11 -10.54 14.76
CA ASN A 211 -16.38 -11.19 14.43
C ASN A 211 -17.56 -10.21 14.23
N THR A 212 -17.60 -9.10 14.98
CA THR A 212 -18.76 -8.19 14.97
C THR A 212 -18.34 -6.74 14.80
N ILE A 213 -19.26 -5.91 14.28
CA ILE A 213 -19.05 -4.46 14.13
C ILE A 213 -18.78 -3.80 15.49
N ASN A 214 -19.49 -4.21 16.54
CA ASN A 214 -19.27 -3.68 17.90
C ASN A 214 -17.83 -3.92 18.39
N LEU A 215 -17.24 -5.08 18.08
CA LEU A 215 -15.84 -5.35 18.42
C LEU A 215 -14.88 -4.47 17.61
N GLN A 216 -15.19 -4.18 16.34
CA GLN A 216 -14.41 -3.25 15.52
C GLN A 216 -14.50 -1.81 16.06
N GLU A 217 -15.70 -1.40 16.47
CA GLU A 217 -15.96 -0.08 17.06
C GLU A 217 -15.26 0.07 18.42
N GLN A 218 -15.22 -0.99 19.24
CA GLN A 218 -14.43 -0.98 20.46
C GLN A 218 -12.94 -0.74 20.16
N LEU A 219 -12.39 -1.37 19.11
CA LEU A 219 -11.00 -1.14 18.73
C LEU A 219 -10.76 0.30 18.30
N ILE A 220 -11.58 0.84 17.39
CA ILE A 220 -11.34 2.17 16.80
C ILE A 220 -11.61 3.31 17.78
N HIS A 221 -12.59 3.17 18.69
CA HIS A 221 -13.02 4.24 19.59
C HIS A 221 -12.42 4.13 21.00
N LYS A 222 -11.92 2.97 21.40
CA LYS A 222 -11.34 2.75 22.74
C LYS A 222 -9.90 2.27 22.69
N ASP A 223 -9.65 1.07 22.19
CA ASP A 223 -8.35 0.41 22.36
C ASP A 223 -7.23 1.11 21.55
N ILE A 224 -7.50 1.53 20.32
CA ILE A 224 -6.55 2.27 19.47
C ILE A 224 -6.27 3.68 20.02
N PRO A 225 -7.28 4.51 20.37
CA PRO A 225 -7.04 5.81 20.99
C PRO A 225 -6.31 5.71 22.33
N LEU A 226 -6.57 4.66 23.12
CA LEU A 226 -5.82 4.38 24.35
C LEU A 226 -4.34 4.16 24.03
N LEU A 227 -4.02 3.32 23.04
CA LEU A 227 -2.64 3.04 22.65
C LEU A 227 -1.94 4.31 22.12
N GLN A 228 -2.60 5.11 21.29
CA GLN A 228 -2.05 6.38 20.78
C GLN A 228 -1.70 7.35 21.90
N LYS A 229 -2.59 7.50 22.90
CA LYS A 229 -2.41 8.43 24.02
C LYS A 229 -1.39 7.92 25.05
N CYS A 230 -1.52 6.67 25.47
CA CYS A 230 -0.76 6.14 26.61
C CYS A 230 0.62 5.61 26.21
N ALA A 231 0.79 5.06 25.01
CA ALA A 231 2.09 4.61 24.50
C ALA A 231 2.83 5.67 23.68
N GLY A 232 2.20 6.81 23.38
CA GLY A 232 2.81 7.88 22.58
C GLY A 232 3.05 7.52 21.11
N LEU A 233 2.38 6.48 20.60
CA LEU A 233 2.52 6.00 19.24
C LEU A 233 1.65 6.83 18.28
N LYS A 234 2.26 7.38 17.23
CA LYS A 234 1.56 8.15 16.20
C LYS A 234 1.35 7.29 14.96
N PHE A 235 0.13 6.81 14.75
CA PHE A 235 -0.24 5.98 13.60
C PHE A 235 -1.68 6.26 13.16
N ALA A 236 -1.98 5.99 11.90
CA ALA A 236 -3.33 6.08 11.34
C ALA A 236 -4.04 4.73 11.45
N SER A 237 -5.34 4.77 11.71
CA SER A 237 -6.24 3.62 11.70
C SER A 237 -7.53 3.98 10.96
N VAL A 238 -8.12 2.99 10.29
CA VAL A 238 -9.38 3.15 9.55
C VAL A 238 -10.25 1.94 9.85
N LEU A 239 -11.55 2.19 10.02
CA LEU A 239 -12.56 1.16 10.19
C LEU A 239 -13.16 0.78 8.84
N MET A 240 -13.16 -0.52 8.51
CA MET A 240 -13.75 -1.05 7.29
C MET A 240 -14.95 -1.93 7.61
N LYS A 241 -16.16 -1.48 7.24
CA LYS A 241 -17.41 -2.26 7.38
C LYS A 241 -17.89 -2.75 6.01
N GLY A 242 -18.87 -3.66 6.00
CA GLY A 242 -19.56 -4.04 4.77
C GLY A 242 -20.33 -2.85 4.17
N ARG A 243 -20.47 -2.79 2.84
CA ARG A 243 -21.11 -1.67 2.11
C ARG A 243 -22.52 -1.31 2.60
N THR A 244 -23.26 -2.27 3.14
CA THR A 244 -24.60 -2.07 3.71
C THR A 244 -24.61 -1.23 4.99
N ASN A 245 -23.44 -1.03 5.62
CA ASN A 245 -23.28 -0.19 6.81
C ASN A 245 -22.93 1.25 6.46
N TYR A 246 -23.03 1.64 5.19
CA TYR A 246 -22.77 2.98 4.71
C TYR A 246 -23.94 3.50 3.89
N ILE A 247 -24.17 4.81 3.95
CA ILE A 247 -25.13 5.47 3.07
C ILE A 247 -24.63 5.49 1.62
N CYS A 248 -25.52 5.19 0.68
CA CYS A 248 -25.21 5.31 -0.73
C CYS A 248 -25.39 6.78 -1.17
N LEU A 249 -24.27 7.51 -1.29
CA LEU A 249 -24.26 8.92 -1.71
C LEU A 249 -24.96 9.15 -3.06
N ARG A 250 -24.84 8.19 -3.99
CA ARG A 250 -25.52 8.28 -5.30
C ARG A 250 -27.05 8.21 -5.15
N LYS A 251 -27.56 7.29 -4.32
CA LYS A 251 -29.00 7.20 -4.04
C LYS A 251 -29.48 8.42 -3.28
N ALA A 252 -28.72 8.88 -2.28
CA ALA A 252 -29.03 10.09 -1.53
C ALA A 252 -29.15 11.32 -2.44
N ALA A 253 -28.22 11.51 -3.39
CA ALA A 253 -28.27 12.60 -4.35
C ALA A 253 -29.51 12.54 -5.27
N TYR A 254 -29.86 11.34 -5.75
CA TYR A 254 -31.05 11.14 -6.59
C TYR A 254 -32.36 11.46 -5.82
N LEU A 255 -32.46 11.01 -4.57
CA LEU A 255 -33.63 11.25 -3.73
C LEU A 255 -33.78 12.73 -3.32
N LYS A 256 -32.68 13.50 -3.25
CA LYS A 256 -32.73 14.96 -3.05
C LYS A 256 -33.37 15.70 -4.23
N THR A 257 -33.19 15.21 -5.46
CA THR A 257 -33.72 15.86 -6.67
C THR A 257 -35.17 15.47 -6.98
N GLU A 258 -35.62 14.29 -6.56
CA GLU A 258 -36.99 13.80 -6.78
C GLU A 258 -37.71 13.39 -5.48
N PRO A 259 -37.99 14.31 -4.54
CA PRO A 259 -38.67 14.01 -3.27
C PRO A 259 -40.16 13.59 -3.41
N LEU A 260 -40.67 13.56 -4.65
CA LEU A 260 -42.10 13.44 -4.96
C LEU A 260 -42.64 12.00 -4.94
N ALA A 261 -41.79 10.97 -4.97
CA ALA A 261 -42.23 9.57 -5.14
C ALA A 261 -42.87 8.91 -3.90
N LEU A 262 -42.79 9.51 -2.70
CA LEU A 262 -43.27 8.90 -1.45
C LEU A 262 -44.58 9.55 -0.96
N GLU A 263 -45.76 9.12 -1.38
CA GLU A 263 -47.05 9.71 -0.94
C GLU A 263 -47.22 9.82 0.58
N ASP A 264 -46.60 8.91 1.33
CA ASP A 264 -46.60 8.86 2.79
C ASP A 264 -45.75 9.98 3.42
N LYS A 265 -46.40 10.85 4.21
CA LYS A 265 -45.76 11.96 4.95
C LYS A 265 -44.71 11.46 5.96
N SER A 266 -44.90 10.30 6.56
CA SER A 266 -43.98 9.70 7.52
C SER A 266 -42.68 9.25 6.85
N LEU A 267 -42.78 8.59 5.69
CA LEU A 267 -41.60 8.18 4.91
C LEU A 267 -40.82 9.39 4.39
N ARG A 268 -41.51 10.45 3.94
CA ARG A 268 -40.83 11.71 3.55
C ARG A 268 -40.09 12.36 4.71
N ALA A 269 -40.66 12.36 5.91
CA ALA A 269 -39.99 12.91 7.09
C ALA A 269 -38.71 12.12 7.43
N GLY A 270 -38.79 10.79 7.46
CA GLY A 270 -37.64 9.92 7.71
C GLY A 270 -36.55 10.03 6.64
N LEU A 271 -36.92 10.17 5.37
CA LEU A 271 -35.97 10.40 4.29
C LEU A 271 -35.24 11.74 4.45
N ASN A 272 -35.95 12.83 4.78
CA ASN A 272 -35.33 14.13 4.99
C ASN A 272 -34.36 14.12 6.18
N GLU A 273 -34.69 13.39 7.24
CA GLU A 273 -33.80 13.21 8.40
C GLU A 273 -32.53 12.44 8.00
N LEU A 274 -32.67 11.32 7.27
CA LEU A 274 -31.53 10.54 6.78
C LEU A 274 -30.63 11.38 5.85
N LEU A 275 -31.22 12.14 4.92
CA LEU A 275 -30.47 13.03 4.02
C LEU A 275 -29.78 14.17 4.77
N GLY A 276 -30.42 14.72 5.81
CA GLY A 276 -29.84 15.75 6.67
C GLY A 276 -28.70 15.22 7.55
N TRP A 277 -28.75 13.96 7.97
CA TRP A 277 -27.64 13.28 8.64
C TRP A 277 -26.49 12.98 7.65
N ALA A 278 -26.81 12.54 6.43
CA ALA A 278 -25.84 12.23 5.38
C ALA A 278 -24.90 13.40 5.05
N ASP A 279 -25.39 14.63 5.19
CA ASP A 279 -24.61 15.85 4.95
C ASP A 279 -23.68 16.23 6.14
N LYS A 280 -23.83 15.58 7.29
CA LYS A 280 -23.09 15.90 8.54
C LYS A 280 -22.13 14.82 8.98
N THR A 281 -22.39 13.55 8.63
CA THR A 281 -21.54 12.42 9.00
C THR A 281 -20.14 12.55 8.38
N GLN A 282 -19.11 12.11 9.12
CA GLN A 282 -17.72 12.21 8.67
C GLN A 282 -17.30 11.03 7.80
N ASP A 283 -17.83 9.83 8.05
CA ASP A 283 -17.44 8.59 7.37
C ASP A 283 -18.59 7.94 6.60
N GLY A 284 -19.82 8.43 6.75
CA GLY A 284 -21.01 7.89 6.09
C GLY A 284 -21.49 6.57 6.69
N SER A 285 -20.94 6.14 7.83
CA SER A 285 -21.30 4.89 8.48
C SER A 285 -22.60 5.02 9.25
N LEU A 286 -23.53 4.08 9.04
CA LEU A 286 -24.80 4.04 9.77
C LEU A 286 -24.66 3.89 11.30
N GLY A 287 -23.44 3.68 11.82
CA GLY A 287 -23.19 3.55 13.26
C GLY A 287 -23.36 4.84 14.05
N ASP A 288 -23.22 6.02 13.43
CA ASP A 288 -23.45 7.33 14.07
C ASP A 288 -24.89 7.87 13.83
N LEU A 289 -25.74 7.07 13.16
CA LEU A 289 -27.13 7.39 12.90
C LEU A 289 -27.99 7.03 14.12
N ASN A 290 -28.40 8.05 14.87
CA ASN A 290 -29.14 7.89 16.14
C ASN A 290 -30.56 7.32 15.98
N VAL A 291 -31.16 7.41 14.80
CA VAL A 291 -32.54 6.98 14.53
C VAL A 291 -32.51 5.89 13.47
N GLN A 292 -33.04 4.71 13.78
CA GLN A 292 -33.21 3.66 12.78
C GLN A 292 -34.24 4.12 11.74
N PRO A 293 -33.85 4.24 10.46
CA PRO A 293 -34.81 4.52 9.40
C PRO A 293 -35.83 3.39 9.32
N ASN A 294 -37.04 3.73 8.88
CA ASN A 294 -38.06 2.74 8.55
C ASN A 294 -37.48 1.71 7.56
N GLU A 295 -37.72 0.41 7.76
CA GLU A 295 -37.19 -0.67 6.88
C GLU A 295 -37.55 -0.50 5.39
N ARG A 296 -38.56 0.32 5.07
CA ARG A 296 -38.96 0.66 3.71
C ARG A 296 -38.11 1.76 3.05
N LEU A 297 -37.25 2.46 3.79
CA LEU A 297 -36.33 3.51 3.32
C LEU A 297 -34.95 2.94 3.01
#